data_AF-A0A2A5V206-F1
#
_entry.id   AF-A0A2A5V206-F1
#
_cell.length_a   1.000
_cell.length_b   1.000
_cell.length_c   1.000
_cell.angle_alpha   90.00
_cell.angle_beta   90.00
_cell.angle_gamma   90.00
#
_symmetry.space_group_name_H-M   'P 1'
#
loop_
_entity.id
_entity.type
_entity.pdbx_description
1 polymer ?
#
loop_
_entity_poly.entity_id
_entity_poly.type
_entity_poly.pdbx_seq_one_letter_code
_entity_poly.pdbx_strand_id
1 'polypeptide(L)'
;MLIIGIDPGISGSICFFEDGKIIDVVVMPTMTDGKKNKKQVNGSQIYNEILKRIIKIEKQNVRVIIEQVSAMPGQGVTSMFNFGQSFGILKGICSAMQLPMYFVRPAKWKKYFGLINSEKDASRTRAIEMFPYFSSQLSKKKDSNKADAILIASFYYETYKFEE
;
A
#
# COMPACT_ATOMS: atom_id res chain seq x y z
N MET A 1 -17.45 0.71 3.79
CA MET A 1 -16.68 -0.22 2.92
C MET A 1 -15.22 -0.11 3.30
N LEU A 2 -14.54 -1.24 3.56
CA LEU A 2 -13.13 -1.22 3.93
C LEU A 2 -12.24 -1.29 2.69
N ILE A 3 -11.37 -0.30 2.54
CA ILE A 3 -10.34 -0.23 1.50
C ILE A 3 -9.00 -0.53 2.14
N ILE A 4 -8.24 -1.44 1.53
CA ILE A 4 -6.88 -1.79 1.93
C ILE A 4 -5.94 -1.28 0.84
N GLY A 5 -5.30 -0.12 1.06
CA GLY A 5 -4.32 0.46 0.14
C GLY A 5 -2.92 -0.07 0.39
N ILE A 6 -2.22 -0.51 -0.65
CA ILE A 6 -0.92 -1.18 -0.53
C ILE A 6 0.11 -0.55 -1.48
N ASP A 7 1.19 -0.02 -0.90
CA ASP A 7 2.48 0.14 -1.57
C ASP A 7 3.24 -1.21 -1.46
N PRO A 8 3.46 -1.93 -2.57
CA PRO A 8 3.96 -3.30 -2.54
C PRO A 8 5.47 -3.43 -2.29
N GLY A 9 6.20 -2.33 -2.15
CA GLY A 9 7.64 -2.37 -1.88
C GLY A 9 8.01 -3.02 -0.55
N ILE A 10 9.24 -3.52 -0.42
CA ILE A 10 9.79 -4.09 0.83
C ILE A 10 9.79 -3.08 2.00
N SER A 11 9.85 -1.79 1.68
CA SER A 11 9.71 -0.69 2.65
C SER A 11 8.34 -0.02 2.59
N GLY A 12 7.42 -0.58 1.80
CA GLY A 12 6.08 -0.06 1.57
C GLY A 12 5.21 -0.09 2.82
N SER A 13 3.91 0.07 2.66
CA SER A 13 2.97 0.10 3.78
C SER A 13 1.59 -0.39 3.34
N ILE A 14 0.79 -0.79 4.33
CA ILE A 14 -0.59 -1.23 4.17
C ILE A 14 -1.46 -0.26 4.97
N CYS A 15 -2.33 0.48 4.28
CA CYS A 15 -3.31 1.38 4.86
C CYS A 15 -4.68 0.70 4.92
N PHE A 16 -5.32 0.76 6.07
CA PHE A 16 -6.71 0.37 6.28
C PHE A 16 -7.55 1.63 6.34
N PHE A 17 -8.48 1.77 5.39
CA PHE A 17 -9.21 3.01 5.14
C PHE A 17 -10.71 2.71 5.04
N GLU A 18 -11.53 3.45 5.77
CA GLU A 18 -12.98 3.25 5.79
C GLU A 18 -13.68 4.60 5.87
N ASP A 19 -14.70 4.78 5.03
CA ASP A 19 -15.58 5.94 5.02
C ASP A 19 -14.85 7.30 5.05
N GLY A 20 -13.81 7.42 4.22
CA GLY A 20 -13.01 8.66 4.10
C GLY A 20 -11.99 8.85 5.22
N LYS A 21 -11.78 7.85 6.08
CA LYS A 21 -10.89 7.94 7.25
C LYS A 21 -9.83 6.84 7.25
N ILE A 22 -8.65 7.21 7.73
CA ILE A 22 -7.55 6.28 8.03
C ILE A 22 -7.90 5.59 9.35
N ILE A 23 -8.11 4.27 9.29
CA ILE A 23 -8.34 3.44 10.47
C ILE A 23 -7.00 3.03 11.08
N ASP A 24 -6.07 2.60 10.24
CA ASP A 24 -4.72 2.21 10.66
C ASP A 24 -3.75 2.15 9.47
N VAL A 25 -2.44 2.27 9.74
CA VAL A 25 -1.39 2.10 8.74
C VAL A 25 -0.23 1.32 9.34
N VAL A 26 0.09 0.18 8.73
CA VAL A 26 1.23 -0.63 9.12
C VAL A 26 2.32 -0.53 8.07
N VAL A 27 3.58 -0.42 8.51
CA VAL A 27 4.73 -0.58 7.61
C VAL A 27 4.75 -2.04 7.14
N MET A 28 5.16 -2.28 5.89
CA MET A 28 5.26 -3.61 5.32
C MET A 28 5.96 -4.57 6.29
N PRO A 29 5.28 -5.63 6.78
CA PRO A 29 5.92 -6.64 7.59
C PRO A 29 7.09 -7.27 6.84
N THR A 30 8.25 -7.31 7.47
CA THR A 30 9.46 -7.93 6.88
C THR A 30 10.11 -8.88 7.85
N MET A 31 10.84 -9.86 7.30
CA MET A 31 11.72 -10.74 8.04
C MET A 31 13.09 -10.79 7.36
N THR A 32 14.12 -11.21 8.10
CA THR A 32 15.45 -11.43 7.54
C THR A 32 15.45 -12.73 6.72
N ASP A 33 15.99 -12.66 5.51
CA ASP A 33 16.20 -13.80 4.62
C ASP A 33 17.67 -14.23 4.64
N GLY A 34 17.98 -15.30 5.38
CA GLY A 34 19.27 -15.99 5.37
C GLY A 34 20.52 -15.14 5.70
N LYS A 35 21.69 -15.61 5.22
CA LYS A 35 22.99 -14.93 5.41
C LYS A 35 23.07 -13.68 4.52
N LYS A 36 23.40 -12.53 5.15
CA LYS A 36 23.59 -11.16 4.60
C LYS A 36 22.43 -10.16 4.78
N ASN A 37 21.73 -10.13 5.93
CA ASN A 37 20.80 -9.03 6.31
C ASN A 37 19.80 -8.61 5.21
N LYS A 38 19.47 -9.50 4.26
CA LYS A 38 18.49 -9.22 3.21
C LYS A 38 17.11 -9.28 3.85
N LYS A 39 16.23 -8.36 3.47
CA LYS A 39 14.85 -8.34 3.93
C LYS A 39 13.95 -8.95 2.87
N GLN A 40 13.02 -9.78 3.32
CA GLN A 40 11.88 -10.25 2.54
C GLN A 40 10.59 -9.89 3.26
N VAL A 41 9.48 -9.80 2.53
CA VAL A 41 8.17 -9.57 3.14
C VAL A 41 7.76 -10.76 4.01
N ASN A 42 7.18 -10.47 5.17
CA ASN A 42 6.65 -11.48 6.07
C ASN A 42 5.19 -11.79 5.72
N GLY A 43 4.99 -12.75 4.82
CA GLY A 43 3.66 -13.13 4.35
C GLY A 43 2.70 -13.57 5.46
N SER A 44 3.18 -14.31 6.46
CA SER A 44 2.36 -14.74 7.60
C SER A 44 1.87 -13.55 8.43
N GLN A 45 2.75 -12.56 8.69
CA GLN A 45 2.33 -11.36 9.40
C GLN A 45 1.39 -10.51 8.55
N ILE A 46 1.63 -10.35 7.24
CA ILE A 46 0.72 -9.65 6.33
C ILE A 46 -0.69 -10.27 6.39
N TYR A 47 -0.79 -11.60 6.29
CA TYR A 47 -2.05 -12.32 6.40
C TYR A 47 -2.75 -12.00 7.73
N ASN A 48 -2.02 -12.07 8.86
CA ASN A 48 -2.58 -11.80 10.17
C ASN A 48 -3.05 -10.33 10.32
N GLU A 49 -2.29 -9.37 9.80
CA GLU A 49 -2.67 -7.96 9.83
C GLU A 49 -3.98 -7.74 9.06
N ILE A 50 -4.12 -8.33 7.85
CA ILE A 50 -5.34 -8.24 7.04
C ILE A 50 -6.49 -8.95 7.74
N LEU A 51 -6.31 -10.23 8.13
CA LEU A 51 -7.34 -11.05 8.77
C LEU A 51 -7.93 -10.34 10.01
N LYS A 52 -7.07 -9.76 10.84
CA LYS A 52 -7.49 -9.04 12.05
C LYS A 52 -8.45 -7.88 11.74
N ARG A 53 -8.27 -7.14 10.63
CA ARG A 53 -9.17 -6.03 10.26
C ARG A 53 -10.45 -6.52 9.58
N ILE A 54 -10.42 -7.66 8.90
CA ILE A 54 -11.57 -8.13 8.11
C ILE A 54 -12.42 -9.21 8.79
N ILE A 55 -12.03 -9.71 9.97
CA ILE A 55 -12.69 -10.87 10.61
C ILE A 55 -14.19 -10.70 10.85
N LYS A 56 -14.68 -9.46 11.00
CA LYS A 56 -16.10 -9.11 11.17
C LYS A 56 -16.72 -8.46 9.94
N ILE A 57 -16.04 -8.46 8.81
CA ILE A 57 -16.44 -7.76 7.59
C ILE A 57 -16.64 -8.81 6.50
N GLU A 58 -17.78 -8.78 5.85
CA GLU A 58 -18.03 -9.66 4.70
C GLU A 58 -17.06 -9.30 3.56
N LYS A 59 -16.50 -10.31 2.89
CA LYS A 59 -15.43 -10.12 1.88
C LYS A 59 -15.85 -9.18 0.74
N GLN A 60 -17.13 -9.16 0.37
CA GLN A 60 -17.70 -8.25 -0.63
C GLN A 60 -17.58 -6.77 -0.25
N ASN A 61 -17.47 -6.46 1.04
CA ASN A 61 -17.30 -5.11 1.57
C ASN A 61 -15.84 -4.71 1.75
N VAL A 62 -14.91 -5.56 1.31
CA VAL A 62 -13.47 -5.30 1.30
C VAL A 62 -13.00 -5.07 -0.14
N ARG A 63 -12.12 -4.09 -0.32
CA ARG A 63 -11.44 -3.77 -1.58
C ARG A 63 -9.95 -3.64 -1.33
N VAL A 64 -9.13 -4.47 -1.96
CA VAL A 64 -7.66 -4.37 -1.87
C VAL A 64 -7.14 -3.62 -3.08
N ILE A 65 -6.48 -2.49 -2.85
CA ILE A 65 -5.95 -1.60 -3.88
C ILE A 65 -4.44 -1.64 -3.82
N ILE A 66 -3.80 -2.19 -4.84
CA ILE A 66 -2.34 -2.36 -4.90
C ILE A 66 -1.79 -1.44 -5.99
N GLU A 67 -0.70 -0.72 -5.71
CA GLU A 67 0.01 0.00 -6.77
C GLU A 67 0.46 -0.99 -7.86
N GLN A 68 0.16 -0.65 -9.12
CA GLN A 68 0.60 -1.43 -10.27
C GLN A 68 2.09 -1.16 -10.51
N VAL A 69 2.90 -2.21 -10.41
CA VAL A 69 4.35 -2.11 -10.55
C VAL A 69 4.84 -3.02 -11.68
N SER A 70 5.98 -2.65 -12.29
CA SER A 70 6.61 -3.40 -13.36
C SER A 70 8.13 -3.40 -13.20
N ALA A 71 8.81 -4.40 -13.77
CA ALA A 71 10.26 -4.35 -13.90
C ALA A 71 10.66 -3.16 -14.80
N MET A 72 11.72 -2.46 -14.43
CA MET A 72 12.26 -1.35 -15.21
C MET A 72 13.67 -1.69 -15.71
N PRO A 73 14.01 -1.32 -16.95
CA PRO A 73 15.38 -1.42 -17.46
C PRO A 73 16.38 -0.71 -16.54
N GLY A 74 17.59 -1.26 -16.40
CA GLY A 74 18.67 -0.67 -15.60
C GLY A 74 18.61 -0.95 -14.09
N GLN A 75 17.60 -1.69 -13.62
CA GLN A 75 17.54 -2.13 -12.23
C GLN A 75 18.33 -3.44 -12.01
N GLY A 76 18.94 -3.59 -10.83
CA GLY A 76 19.67 -4.82 -10.48
C GLY A 76 18.75 -6.04 -10.44
N VAL A 77 19.15 -7.12 -11.13
CA VAL A 77 18.34 -8.33 -11.31
C VAL A 77 17.89 -8.96 -9.98
N THR A 78 18.76 -8.99 -8.96
CA THR A 78 18.41 -9.48 -7.63
C THR A 78 17.36 -8.60 -6.94
N SER A 79 17.47 -7.28 -7.07
CA SER A 79 16.49 -6.34 -6.50
C SER A 79 15.13 -6.49 -7.17
N MET A 80 15.10 -6.66 -8.50
CA MET A 80 13.87 -6.88 -9.25
C MET A 80 13.22 -8.23 -8.92
N PHE A 81 14.02 -9.29 -8.73
CA PHE A 81 13.49 -10.58 -8.28
C PHE A 81 12.85 -10.48 -6.89
N ASN A 82 13.55 -9.89 -5.92
CA ASN A 82 13.04 -9.68 -4.55
C ASN A 82 11.77 -8.81 -4.54
N PHE A 83 11.73 -7.79 -5.38
CA PHE A 83 10.56 -6.94 -5.55
C PHE A 83 9.38 -7.70 -6.16
N GLY A 84 9.62 -8.48 -7.22
CA GLY A 84 8.62 -9.36 -7.83
C GLY A 84 8.08 -10.40 -6.85
N GLN A 85 8.93 -10.99 -6.01
CA GLN A 85 8.52 -11.89 -4.93
C GLN A 85 7.63 -11.17 -3.89
N SER A 86 7.99 -9.94 -3.50
CA SER A 86 7.19 -9.15 -2.55
C SER A 86 5.79 -8.86 -3.09
N PHE A 87 5.71 -8.39 -4.34
CA PHE A 87 4.45 -8.17 -5.03
C PHE A 87 3.65 -9.47 -5.22
N GLY A 88 4.32 -10.57 -5.55
CA GLY A 88 3.72 -11.90 -5.70
C GLY A 88 3.10 -12.43 -4.41
N ILE A 89 3.76 -12.27 -3.27
CA ILE A 89 3.27 -12.68 -1.95
C ILE A 89 1.99 -11.91 -1.59
N LEU A 90 1.97 -10.59 -1.80
CA LEU A 90 0.78 -9.77 -1.54
C LEU A 90 -0.42 -10.23 -2.38
N LYS A 91 -0.21 -10.44 -3.68
CA LYS A 91 -1.24 -10.99 -4.58
C LYS A 91 -1.69 -12.38 -4.14
N GLY A 92 -0.74 -13.26 -3.80
CA GLY A 92 -1.02 -14.63 -3.38
C GLY A 92 -1.89 -14.68 -2.13
N ILE A 93 -1.57 -13.88 -1.11
CA ILE A 93 -2.35 -13.77 0.13
C ILE A 93 -3.76 -13.27 -0.18
N CYS A 94 -3.89 -12.17 -0.90
CA CYS A 94 -5.20 -11.59 -1.20
C CYS A 94 -6.08 -12.53 -2.03
N SER A 95 -5.50 -13.22 -3.03
CA SER A 95 -6.18 -14.28 -3.79
C SER A 95 -6.61 -15.45 -2.92
N ALA A 96 -5.73 -15.96 -2.05
CA ALA A 96 -6.03 -17.08 -1.16
C ALA A 96 -7.14 -16.73 -0.15
N MET A 97 -7.18 -15.47 0.30
CA MET A 97 -8.24 -14.94 1.16
C MET A 97 -9.55 -14.66 0.40
N GLN A 98 -9.54 -14.74 -0.94
CA GLN A 98 -10.66 -14.40 -1.83
C GLN A 98 -11.10 -12.93 -1.68
N LEU A 99 -10.13 -12.02 -1.58
CA LEU A 99 -10.38 -10.59 -1.51
C LEU A 99 -10.36 -9.97 -2.92
N PRO A 100 -11.36 -9.14 -3.29
CA PRO A 100 -11.33 -8.38 -4.53
C PRO A 100 -10.10 -7.46 -4.59
N MET A 101 -9.28 -7.62 -5.63
CA MET A 101 -8.06 -6.83 -5.84
C MET A 101 -8.19 -5.93 -7.06
N TYR A 102 -7.71 -4.69 -6.92
CA TYR A 102 -7.65 -3.69 -7.98
C TYR A 102 -6.23 -3.14 -8.05
N PHE A 103 -5.78 -2.84 -9.26
CA PHE A 103 -4.44 -2.32 -9.49
C PHE A 103 -4.52 -0.87 -9.98
N VAL A 104 -3.78 0.02 -9.32
CA VAL A 104 -3.76 1.44 -9.67
C VAL A 104 -2.37 1.84 -10.15
N ARG A 105 -2.31 2.42 -11.35
CA ARG A 105 -1.04 2.90 -11.92
C ARG A 105 -0.49 4.08 -11.11
N PRO A 106 0.83 4.12 -10.82
CA PRO A 106 1.48 5.24 -10.14
C PRO A 106 1.12 6.60 -10.74
N ALA A 107 1.16 6.69 -12.07
CA ALA A 107 0.85 7.92 -12.78
C ALA A 107 -0.60 8.41 -12.58
N LYS A 108 -1.58 7.52 -12.37
CA LYS A 108 -3.00 7.89 -12.23
C LYS A 108 -3.23 8.57 -10.87
N TRP A 109 -2.84 7.91 -9.77
CA TRP A 109 -3.06 8.45 -8.43
C TRP A 109 -2.14 9.65 -8.14
N LYS A 110 -0.89 9.64 -8.63
CA LYS A 110 0.01 10.81 -8.49
C LYS A 110 -0.51 12.02 -9.25
N LYS A 111 -1.03 11.85 -10.47
CA LYS A 111 -1.65 12.95 -11.22
C LYS A 111 -2.85 13.52 -10.48
N TYR A 112 -3.71 12.68 -9.91
CA TYR A 112 -4.89 13.10 -9.17
C TYR A 112 -4.53 14.02 -7.98
N PHE A 113 -3.43 13.73 -7.28
CA PHE A 113 -2.97 14.55 -6.16
C PHE A 113 -1.91 15.61 -6.50
N GLY A 114 -1.61 15.83 -7.79
CA GLY A 114 -0.60 16.83 -8.19
C GLY A 114 0.85 16.45 -7.86
N LEU A 115 1.16 15.16 -7.76
CA LEU A 115 2.47 14.59 -7.36
C LEU A 115 3.32 14.10 -8.55
N ILE A 116 3.00 14.53 -9.77
CA ILE A 116 3.81 14.20 -10.95
C ILE A 116 5.09 15.02 -10.91
N ASN A 117 6.25 14.37 -11.07
CA ASN A 117 7.58 14.98 -11.00
C ASN A 117 7.88 15.69 -9.67
N SER A 118 7.17 15.33 -8.60
CA SER A 118 7.42 15.88 -7.27
C SER A 118 8.52 15.10 -6.54
N GLU A 119 9.13 15.75 -5.56
CA GLU A 119 10.01 15.10 -4.59
C GLU A 119 9.30 13.97 -3.85
N LYS A 120 10.07 12.97 -3.41
CA LYS A 120 9.54 11.82 -2.66
C LYS A 120 8.79 12.22 -1.38
N ASP A 121 9.14 13.36 -0.81
CA ASP A 121 8.52 13.88 0.41
C ASP A 121 7.14 14.49 0.18
N ALA A 122 6.80 14.83 -1.07
CA ALA A 122 5.55 15.51 -1.42
C ALA A 122 4.31 14.67 -1.09
N SER A 123 4.38 13.34 -1.24
CA SER A 123 3.29 12.44 -0.81
C SER A 123 2.96 12.61 0.67
N ARG A 124 3.97 12.78 1.53
CA ARG A 124 3.78 12.94 2.97
C ARG A 124 3.10 14.26 3.29
N THR A 125 3.57 15.36 2.70
CA THR A 125 2.92 16.67 2.82
C THR A 125 1.46 16.58 2.39
N ARG A 126 1.20 15.96 1.24
CA ARG A 126 -0.16 15.83 0.71
C ARG A 126 -1.07 15.01 1.61
N ALA A 127 -0.59 13.89 2.13
CA ALA A 127 -1.35 13.08 3.08
C ALA A 127 -1.65 13.84 4.39
N ILE A 128 -0.73 14.67 4.88
CA ILE A 128 -0.95 15.53 6.06
C ILE A 128 -2.00 16.61 5.78
N GLU A 129 -1.97 17.24 4.60
CA GLU A 129 -2.99 18.23 4.20
C GLU A 129 -4.39 17.62 4.15
N MET A 130 -4.51 16.41 3.61
CA MET A 130 -5.79 15.71 3.48
C MET A 130 -6.27 15.10 4.79
N PHE A 131 -5.36 14.63 5.64
CA PHE A 131 -5.65 13.93 6.89
C PHE A 131 -4.87 14.54 8.06
N PRO A 132 -5.17 15.81 8.45
CA PRO A 132 -4.40 16.52 9.47
C PRO A 132 -4.41 15.82 10.83
N TYR A 133 -5.49 15.10 11.16
CA TYR A 133 -5.59 14.30 12.39
C TYR A 133 -4.55 13.15 12.46
N PHE A 134 -4.00 12.71 11.32
CA PHE A 134 -3.02 11.64 11.23
C PHE A 134 -1.57 12.15 11.13
N SER A 135 -1.37 13.47 11.19
CA SER A 135 -0.07 14.11 10.98
C SER A 135 1.04 13.62 11.92
N SER A 136 0.72 13.31 13.18
CA SER A 136 1.69 12.79 14.15
C SER A 136 2.31 11.45 13.73
N GLN A 137 1.54 10.62 13.03
CA GLN A 137 1.96 9.31 12.49
C GLN A 137 2.75 9.40 11.18
N LEU A 138 2.79 10.61 10.59
CA LEU A 138 3.51 10.98 9.36
C LEU A 138 4.61 12.03 9.65
N SER A 139 5.14 12.06 10.87
CA SER A 139 6.09 13.10 11.29
C SER A 139 7.52 12.91 10.75
N LYS A 140 7.89 11.71 10.27
CA LYS A 140 9.28 11.39 9.89
C LYS A 140 9.45 11.26 8.37
N LYS A 141 10.67 11.56 7.88
CA LYS A 141 11.11 11.28 6.48
C LYS A 141 10.88 9.85 6.02
N LYS A 142 10.99 8.89 6.92
CA LYS A 142 10.74 7.48 6.61
C LYS A 142 9.27 7.12 6.41
N ASP A 143 8.34 7.99 6.80
CA ASP A 143 6.90 7.73 6.72
C ASP A 143 6.31 8.04 5.33
N SER A 144 7.12 8.45 4.33
CA SER A 144 6.62 8.70 2.97
C SER A 144 5.94 7.47 2.35
N ASN A 145 6.40 6.25 2.65
CA ASN A 145 5.78 5.04 2.12
C ASN A 145 4.41 4.75 2.78
N LYS A 146 4.19 5.21 4.03
CA LYS A 146 2.85 5.21 4.65
C LYS A 146 1.93 6.16 3.90
N ALA A 147 2.43 7.35 3.57
CA ALA A 147 1.69 8.35 2.82
C ALA A 147 1.27 7.83 1.44
N ASP A 148 2.15 7.13 0.72
CA ASP A 148 1.81 6.51 -0.56
C ASP A 148 0.64 5.51 -0.41
N ALA A 149 0.70 4.61 0.58
CA ALA A 149 -0.38 3.65 0.85
C ALA A 149 -1.73 4.34 1.22
N ILE A 150 -1.67 5.42 2.02
CA ILE A 150 -2.85 6.25 2.35
C ILE A 150 -3.43 6.88 1.09
N LEU A 151 -2.60 7.53 0.28
CA LEU A 151 -3.05 8.22 -0.93
C LEU A 151 -3.60 7.23 -1.96
N ILE A 152 -3.03 6.03 -2.10
CA ILE A 152 -3.59 4.97 -2.96
C ILE A 152 -5.00 4.58 -2.49
N ALA A 153 -5.22 4.40 -1.19
CA ALA A 153 -6.55 4.09 -0.64
C ALA A 153 -7.54 5.25 -0.84
N SER A 154 -7.12 6.49 -0.56
CA SER A 154 -7.92 7.71 -0.73
C SER A 154 -8.29 7.93 -2.18
N PHE A 155 -7.33 7.76 -3.10
CA PHE A 155 -7.56 7.87 -4.53
C PHE A 155 -8.66 6.92 -5.00
N TYR A 156 -8.60 5.65 -4.58
CA TYR A 156 -9.67 4.72 -4.90
C TYR A 156 -10.98 5.20 -4.29
N TYR A 157 -11.02 5.53 -3.00
CA TYR A 157 -12.23 6.03 -2.30
C TYR A 157 -12.89 7.24 -2.99
N GLU A 158 -12.09 8.18 -3.48
CA GLU A 158 -12.59 9.39 -4.12
C GLU A 158 -13.00 9.16 -5.58
N THR A 159 -12.45 8.13 -6.25
CA THR A 159 -12.70 7.91 -7.67
C THR A 159 -13.64 6.75 -8.00
N TYR A 160 -13.81 5.77 -7.10
CA TYR A 160 -14.68 4.61 -7.35
C TYR A 160 -16.18 4.98 -7.44
N LYS A 161 -16.57 6.10 -6.83
CA LYS A 161 -17.96 6.59 -6.85
C LYS A 161 -18.40 7.16 -8.21
N PHE A 162 -17.47 7.30 -9.16
CA PHE A 162 -17.76 7.82 -10.49
C PHE A 162 -17.78 6.72 -11.57
N GLU A 163 -17.68 5.44 -11.17
CA GLU A 163 -17.73 4.28 -12.06
C GLU A 163 -19.05 3.47 -11.93
N GLU A 164 -20.05 3.99 -11.20
CA GLU A 164 -21.47 3.58 -11.25
C GLU A 164 -22.31 4.67 -11.93
#